data_AF-A0AAJ2GGD1-F1
#
_entry.id   AF-A0AAJ2GGD1-F1
#
_cell.length_a   1.000
_cell.length_b   1.000
_cell.length_c   1.000
_cell.angle_alpha   90.00
_cell.angle_beta   90.00
_cell.angle_gamma   90.00
#
_symmetry.space_group_name_H-M   'P 1'
#
loop_
_entity.id
_entity.type
_entity.pdbx_description
1 polymer ?
#
loop_
_entity_poly.entity_id
_entity_poly.type
_entity_poly.pdbx_seq_one_letter_code
_entity_poly.pdbx_strand_id
1 'polypeptide(L)'
;MTLHCPSCGSDSTQKLSLFVRSGTFSAQSDTIGAGAGGGHLGLAIASTKTKTSSHAAKEHAEPIAQPVLGPLAGVAFIALMIWIFWAAIPAAVLIGLGALGAASILHDNLTKLPQRHRDWMQKFICLRCATVFEPKP
;
A
#
# COMPACT_ATOMS: atom_id res chain seq x y z
N MET A 1 31.94 -0.35 -11.25
CA MET A 1 31.57 -1.63 -10.60
C MET A 1 30.59 -2.32 -11.51
N THR A 2 30.99 -3.39 -12.19
CA THR A 2 30.14 -4.15 -13.13
C THR A 2 29.42 -5.25 -12.36
N LEU A 3 28.11 -5.09 -12.16
CA LEU A 3 27.26 -6.05 -11.46
C LEU A 3 26.87 -7.19 -12.41
N HIS A 4 27.43 -8.37 -12.18
CA HIS A 4 27.13 -9.57 -12.95
C HIS A 4 26.03 -10.37 -12.27
N CYS A 5 25.09 -10.89 -13.06
CA CYS A 5 24.07 -11.79 -12.54
C CYS A 5 24.68 -13.14 -12.10
N PRO A 6 24.39 -13.65 -10.88
CA PRO A 6 24.94 -14.92 -10.41
C PRO A 6 24.38 -16.17 -11.14
N SER A 7 23.23 -16.03 -11.82
CA SER A 7 22.60 -17.16 -12.53
C SER A 7 23.06 -17.27 -13.98
N CYS A 8 23.14 -16.16 -14.71
CA CYS A 8 23.43 -16.17 -16.16
C CYS A 8 24.71 -15.42 -16.56
N GLY A 9 25.43 -14.81 -15.61
CA GLY A 9 26.66 -14.05 -15.87
C GLY A 9 26.46 -12.76 -16.68
N SER A 10 25.22 -12.33 -16.94
CA SER A 10 24.95 -11.14 -17.73
C SER A 10 25.22 -9.85 -16.93
N ASP A 11 25.78 -8.85 -17.62
CA ASP A 11 25.94 -7.47 -17.12
C ASP A 11 24.65 -6.64 -17.16
N SER A 12 23.60 -7.17 -17.80
CA SER A 12 22.32 -6.48 -17.92
C SER A 12 21.51 -6.66 -16.63
N THR A 13 21.89 -5.88 -15.62
CA THR A 13 21.26 -5.87 -14.29
C THR A 13 20.75 -4.47 -13.97
N GLN A 14 19.59 -4.39 -13.34
CA GLN A 14 18.97 -3.12 -12.95
C GLN A 14 18.55 -3.20 -11.48
N LYS A 15 18.59 -2.07 -10.78
CA LYS A 15 18.08 -1.98 -9.41
C LYS A 15 16.58 -2.32 -9.40
N LEU A 16 16.14 -3.18 -8.48
CA LEU A 16 14.75 -3.66 -8.42
C LEU A 16 13.75 -2.50 -8.31
N SER A 17 14.10 -1.47 -7.52
CA SER A 17 13.31 -0.25 -7.39
C SER A 17 13.08 0.51 -8.70
N LEU A 18 14.08 0.55 -9.59
CA LEU A 18 13.95 1.20 -10.89
C LEU A 18 13.11 0.34 -11.85
N PHE A 19 13.28 -0.98 -11.80
CA PHE A 19 12.46 -1.90 -12.58
C PHE A 19 10.98 -1.77 -12.23
N VAL A 20 10.62 -1.82 -10.95
CA VAL A 20 9.23 -1.65 -10.50
C VAL A 20 8.70 -0.26 -10.85
N ARG A 21 9.48 0.80 -10.61
CA ARG A 21 9.10 2.17 -10.96
C ARG A 21 8.81 2.34 -12.46
N SER A 22 9.59 1.67 -13.32
CA SER A 22 9.36 1.69 -14.77
C SER A 22 8.08 0.96 -15.19
N GLY A 23 7.61 0.00 -14.39
CA GLY A 23 6.38 -0.74 -14.63
C GLY A 23 5.14 -0.21 -13.90
N THR A 24 5.26 0.82 -13.07
CA THR A 24 4.16 1.45 -12.34
C THR A 24 3.84 2.83 -12.89
N PHE A 25 2.59 3.06 -13.27
CA PHE A 25 2.06 4.34 -13.72
C PHE A 25 0.98 4.82 -12.75
N SER A 26 1.06 6.07 -12.31
CA SER A 26 0.02 6.70 -11.50
C SER A 26 -0.59 7.87 -12.26
N ALA A 27 -1.91 7.82 -12.45
CA ALA A 27 -2.69 8.94 -12.97
C ALA A 27 -3.55 9.49 -11.83
N GLN A 28 -3.40 10.78 -11.52
CA GLN A 28 -4.29 11.49 -10.62
C GLN A 28 -5.11 12.46 -11.45
N SER A 29 -6.43 12.33 -11.38
CA SER A 29 -7.38 13.21 -12.05
C SER A 29 -8.25 13.86 -10.98
N ASP A 30 -8.10 15.17 -10.84
CA ASP A 30 -8.97 15.98 -9.97
C ASP A 30 -10.05 16.61 -10.85
N THR A 31 -11.29 16.15 -10.68
CA THR A 31 -12.45 16.65 -11.41
C THR A 31 -13.25 17.56 -10.48
N ILE A 32 -13.29 18.84 -10.82
CA ILE A 32 -14.19 19.82 -10.20
C ILE A 32 -15.43 19.88 -11.09
N GLY A 33 -16.53 19.28 -10.62
CA GLY A 33 -17.81 19.29 -11.32
C GLY A 33 -18.78 20.25 -10.66
N ALA A 34 -19.29 21.22 -11.41
CA ALA A 34 -20.48 21.99 -11.01
C ALA A 34 -21.71 21.25 -11.55
N GLY A 35 -22.38 20.48 -10.68
CA GLY A 35 -23.58 19.74 -11.03
C GLY A 35 -24.83 20.43 -10.48
N ALA A 36 -25.75 20.86 -11.35
CA ALA A 36 -27.08 21.28 -10.95
C ALA A 36 -28.03 20.06 -11.00
N GLY A 37 -28.14 19.34 -9.88
CA GLY A 37 -29.05 18.21 -9.70
C GLY A 37 -30.10 18.54 -8.65
N GLY A 38 -31.37 18.61 -9.07
CA GLY A 38 -32.60 18.71 -8.27
C GLY A 38 -32.47 19.06 -6.79
N GLY A 39 -32.31 20.36 -6.47
CA GLY A 39 -32.60 20.90 -5.15
C GLY A 39 -31.45 21.58 -4.40
N HIS A 40 -30.18 21.33 -4.74
CA HIS A 40 -29.03 21.89 -4.01
C HIS A 40 -27.92 22.33 -4.97
N LEU A 41 -27.49 23.60 -4.89
CA LEU A 41 -26.27 24.08 -5.56
C LEU A 41 -25.06 23.53 -4.78
N GLY A 42 -24.46 22.45 -5.28
CA GLY A 42 -23.31 21.80 -4.65
C GLY A 42 -22.10 21.76 -5.58
N LEU A 43 -20.96 22.30 -5.12
CA LEU A 43 -19.65 22.03 -5.71
C LEU A 43 -19.28 20.58 -5.38
N ALA A 44 -19.26 19.70 -6.38
CA ALA A 44 -18.76 18.34 -6.22
C ALA A 44 -17.29 18.28 -6.63
N ILE A 45 -16.42 18.08 -5.65
CA ILE A 45 -14.99 17.82 -5.87
C ILE A 45 -14.80 16.31 -5.85
N ALA A 46 -14.49 15.71 -7.00
CA ALA A 46 -14.17 14.29 -7.12
C ALA A 46 -12.68 14.16 -7.47
N SER A 47 -11.90 13.55 -6.55
CA SER A 47 -10.49 13.21 -6.79
C SER A 47 -10.39 11.71 -7.04
N THR A 48 -9.96 11.33 -8.24
CA THR A 48 -9.76 9.93 -8.61
C THR A 48 -8.27 9.67 -8.76
N LYS A 49 -7.74 8.80 -7.89
CA LYS A 49 -6.35 8.33 -7.97
C LYS A 49 -6.32 6.94 -8.59
N THR A 50 -5.86 6.84 -9.82
CA THR A 50 -5.72 5.57 -10.55
C THR A 50 -4.25 5.15 -10.54
N LYS A 51 -3.97 3.96 -10.02
CA LYS A 51 -2.63 3.34 -10.09
C LYS A 51 -2.71 2.10 -10.98
N THR A 52 -1.91 2.08 -12.03
CA THR A 52 -1.83 0.96 -12.98
C THR A 52 -0.40 0.40 -12.93
N SER A 53 -0.25 -0.89 -12.68
CA SER A 53 1.05 -1.56 -12.59
C SER A 53 1.11 -2.76 -13.53
N SER A 54 2.25 -2.97 -14.20
CA SER A 54 2.50 -4.18 -14.98
C SER A 54 2.56 -5.43 -14.09
N HIS A 55 2.29 -6.61 -14.65
CA HIS A 55 2.27 -7.87 -13.90
C HIS A 55 3.64 -8.16 -13.24
N ALA A 56 4.73 -7.93 -13.98
CA ALA A 56 6.09 -8.10 -13.49
C ALA A 56 6.47 -7.09 -12.37
N ALA A 57 5.95 -5.85 -12.44
CA ALA A 57 6.15 -4.87 -11.37
C ALA A 57 5.32 -5.20 -10.12
N LYS A 58 4.17 -5.87 -10.28
CA LYS A 58 3.32 -6.30 -9.18
C LYS A 58 3.91 -7.47 -8.40
N GLU A 59 4.55 -8.41 -9.09
CA GLU A 59 5.24 -9.55 -8.45
C GLU A 59 6.43 -9.13 -7.59
N HIS A 60 7.10 -8.04 -7.97
CA HIS A 60 8.23 -7.48 -7.23
C HIS A 60 7.90 -6.19 -6.48
N ALA A 61 6.63 -5.92 -6.26
CA ALA A 61 6.15 -4.66 -5.70
C ALA A 61 6.81 -4.32 -4.35
N GLU A 62 6.95 -3.03 -4.11
CA GLU A 62 7.44 -2.50 -2.85
C GLU A 62 6.54 -2.95 -1.69
N PRO A 63 7.10 -3.30 -0.52
CA PRO A 63 6.30 -3.60 0.66
C PRO A 63 5.51 -2.36 1.08
N ILE A 64 4.19 -2.41 0.90
CA ILE A 64 3.27 -1.33 1.29
C ILE A 64 2.85 -1.47 2.76
N ALA A 65 2.69 -0.33 3.43
CA ALA A 65 2.10 -0.27 4.77
C ALA A 65 0.67 -0.81 4.74
N GLN A 66 0.30 -1.63 5.72
CA GLN A 66 -1.08 -2.10 5.84
C GLN A 66 -1.98 -0.95 6.31
N PRO A 67 -3.14 -0.73 5.66
CA PRO A 67 -4.04 0.37 6.04
C PRO A 67 -4.69 0.07 7.40
N VAL A 68 -4.34 0.87 8.41
CA VAL A 68 -4.93 0.79 9.76
C VAL A 68 -6.37 1.30 9.80
N LEU A 69 -6.78 2.13 8.82
CA LEU A 69 -8.06 2.83 8.84
C LEU A 69 -9.24 1.94 8.46
N GLY A 70 -9.04 0.97 7.56
CA GLY A 70 -10.09 0.03 7.13
C GLY A 70 -10.67 -0.81 8.27
N PRO A 71 -9.85 -1.56 9.02
CA PRO A 71 -10.35 -2.35 10.15
C PRO A 71 -10.90 -1.46 11.28
N LEU A 72 -10.30 -0.28 11.52
CA LEU A 72 -10.79 0.66 12.53
C LEU A 72 -12.19 1.21 12.18
N ALA A 73 -12.41 1.58 10.91
CA ALA A 73 -13.70 2.07 10.43
C ALA A 73 -14.80 0.99 10.51
N GLY A 74 -14.46 -0.25 10.18
CA GLY A 74 -15.38 -1.39 10.31
C GLY A 74 -15.79 -1.64 11.76
N VAL A 75 -14.83 -1.65 12.69
CA VAL A 75 -15.12 -1.83 14.12
C VAL A 75 -15.94 -0.66 14.68
N ALA A 76 -15.62 0.58 14.29
CA ALA A 76 -16.37 1.76 14.71
C ALA A 76 -17.83 1.74 14.24
N PHE A 77 -18.08 1.29 12.99
CA PHE A 77 -19.44 1.16 12.45
C PHE A 77 -20.27 0.12 13.21
N ILE A 78 -19.67 -1.05 13.52
CA ILE A 78 -20.34 -2.11 14.28
C ILE A 78 -20.61 -1.65 15.73
N ALA A 79 -19.65 -0.99 16.37
CA ALA A 79 -19.82 -0.46 17.72
C ALA A 79 -20.94 0.59 17.79
N LEU A 80 -21.06 1.46 16.79
CA LEU A 80 -22.12 2.46 16.69
C LEU A 80 -23.50 1.82 16.52
N MET A 81 -23.62 0.78 15.70
CA MET A 81 -24.85 0.00 15.56
C MET A 81 -25.25 -0.65 16.90
N ILE A 82 -24.32 -1.28 17.61
CA ILE A 82 -24.61 -1.94 18.89
C ILE A 82 -25.00 -0.92 19.97
N TRP A 83 -24.38 0.26 19.97
CA TRP A 83 -24.69 1.34 20.91
C TRP A 83 -26.13 1.86 20.76
N ILE A 84 -26.60 2.00 19.51
CA ILE A 84 -27.96 2.48 19.20
C ILE A 84 -29.02 1.46 19.62
N PHE A 85 -28.73 0.16 19.49
CA PHE A 85 -29.73 -0.89 19.67
C PHE A 85 -29.74 -1.50 21.09
N TRP A 86 -28.59 -1.83 21.70
CA TRP A 86 -28.54 -2.86 22.77
C TRP A 86 -27.70 -2.50 24.04
N ALA A 87 -27.25 -1.25 24.20
CA ALA A 87 -26.47 -0.69 25.34
C ALA A 87 -24.93 -0.66 25.22
N ALA A 88 -24.29 0.17 26.08
CA ALA A 88 -22.94 0.70 25.88
C ALA A 88 -21.75 -0.23 26.24
N ILE A 89 -21.98 -1.25 27.07
CA ILE A 89 -20.92 -2.15 27.56
C ILE A 89 -20.28 -3.00 26.43
N PRO A 90 -21.04 -3.68 25.55
CA PRO A 90 -20.45 -4.44 24.44
C PRO A 90 -19.76 -3.55 23.39
N ALA A 91 -20.22 -2.30 23.21
CA ALA A 91 -19.58 -1.35 22.31
C ALA A 91 -18.17 -0.95 22.79
N ALA A 92 -18.00 -0.74 24.10
CA ALA A 92 -16.69 -0.41 24.68
C ALA A 92 -15.66 -1.53 24.49
N VAL A 93 -16.07 -2.80 24.60
CA VAL A 93 -15.20 -3.97 24.40
C VAL A 93 -14.72 -4.06 22.94
N LEU A 94 -15.62 -3.83 21.97
CA LEU A 94 -15.27 -3.83 20.55
C LEU A 94 -14.32 -2.70 20.18
N ILE A 95 -14.55 -1.50 20.72
CA ILE A 95 -13.66 -0.36 20.51
C ILE A 95 -12.26 -0.65 21.10
N GLY A 96 -12.20 -1.25 22.30
CA GLY A 96 -10.93 -1.65 22.92
C GLY A 96 -10.17 -2.69 22.09
N LEU A 97 -10.84 -3.72 21.59
CA LEU A 97 -10.25 -4.72 20.69
C LEU A 97 -9.79 -4.11 19.36
N GLY A 98 -10.59 -3.22 18.78
CA GLY A 98 -10.22 -2.49 17.55
C GLY A 98 -8.99 -1.61 17.74
N ALA A 99 -8.89 -0.91 18.88
CA ALA A 99 -7.74 -0.08 19.21
C ALA A 99 -6.46 -0.91 19.39
N LEU A 100 -6.55 -2.07 20.06
CA LEU A 100 -5.42 -2.99 20.21
C LEU A 100 -4.96 -3.56 18.86
N GLY A 101 -5.89 -3.98 18.00
CA GLY A 101 -5.56 -4.45 16.65
C GLY A 101 -4.92 -3.36 15.78
N ALA A 102 -5.44 -2.13 15.85
CA ALA A 102 -4.85 -0.99 15.16
C ALA A 102 -3.42 -0.68 15.68
N ALA A 103 -3.21 -0.75 16.99
CA ALA A 103 -1.90 -0.55 17.60
C ALA A 103 -0.88 -1.62 17.18
N SER A 104 -1.28 -2.90 17.09
CA SER A 104 -0.39 -3.97 16.62
C SER A 104 -0.02 -3.81 15.14
N ILE A 105 -0.97 -3.43 14.28
CA ILE A 105 -0.70 -3.18 12.86
C ILE A 105 0.23 -1.96 12.71
N LEU A 106 0.01 -0.92 13.52
CA LEU A 106 0.86 0.27 13.52
C LEU A 106 2.28 -0.09 13.98
N HIS A 107 2.42 -0.90 15.02
CA HIS A 107 3.73 -1.35 15.50
C HIS A 107 4.47 -2.15 14.42
N ASP A 108 3.79 -3.06 13.72
CA ASP A 108 4.37 -3.83 12.62
C ASP A 108 4.75 -2.93 11.43
N ASN A 109 3.93 -1.95 11.10
CA ASN A 109 4.23 -0.95 10.07
C ASN A 109 5.42 -0.06 10.45
N LEU A 110 5.63 0.25 11.73
CA LEU A 110 6.74 1.11 12.16
C LEU A 110 8.06 0.35 12.32
N THR A 111 8.01 -0.93 12.70
CA THR A 111 9.22 -1.71 13.02
C THR A 111 9.68 -2.58 11.86
N LYS A 112 8.77 -3.37 11.27
CA LYS A 112 9.10 -4.37 10.24
C LYS A 112 9.14 -3.77 8.84
N LEU A 113 8.25 -2.82 8.53
CA LEU A 113 8.20 -2.19 7.21
C LEU A 113 9.52 -1.49 6.81
N PRO A 114 10.16 -0.63 7.65
CA PRO A 114 11.38 0.05 7.23
C PRO A 114 12.55 -0.92 7.04
N GLN A 115 12.57 -2.07 7.73
CA GLN A 115 13.56 -3.12 7.49
C GLN A 115 13.32 -3.78 6.13
N ARG A 116 12.12 -4.31 5.88
CA ARG A 116 11.79 -4.94 4.59
C ARG A 116 11.98 -4.01 3.40
N HIS A 117 11.66 -2.72 3.58
CA HIS A 117 11.86 -1.71 2.55
C HIS A 117 13.36 -1.48 2.27
N ARG A 118 14.22 -1.47 3.30
CA ARG A 118 15.68 -1.38 3.12
C ARG A 118 16.23 -2.60 2.40
N ASP A 119 15.82 -3.81 2.81
CA ASP A 119 16.25 -5.06 2.17
C ASP A 119 15.81 -5.10 0.70
N TRP A 120 14.59 -4.65 0.41
CA TRP A 120 14.09 -4.53 -0.96
C TRP A 120 14.88 -3.51 -1.80
N MET A 121 15.27 -2.38 -1.21
CA MET A 121 16.07 -1.34 -1.89
C MET A 121 17.49 -1.79 -2.25
N GLN A 122 18.02 -2.82 -1.61
CA GLN A 122 19.35 -3.38 -1.89
C GLN A 122 19.34 -4.43 -3.00
N LYS A 123 18.16 -4.89 -3.43
CA LYS A 123 18.02 -5.95 -4.44
C LYS A 123 18.13 -5.43 -5.87
N PHE A 124 18.67 -6.29 -6.73
CA PHE A 124 18.82 -6.10 -8.17
C PHE A 124 18.11 -7.22 -8.91
N ILE A 125 17.65 -6.93 -10.12
CA ILE A 125 17.04 -7.91 -11.03
C ILE A 125 17.86 -7.99 -12.30
N CYS A 126 18.10 -9.20 -12.80
CA CYS A 126 18.66 -9.41 -14.11
C CYS A 126 17.58 -9.28 -15.18
N LEU A 127 17.80 -8.43 -16.18
CA LEU A 127 16.84 -8.22 -17.28
C LEU A 127 16.81 -9.39 -18.27
N ARG A 128 17.77 -10.31 -18.18
CA ARG A 128 17.88 -11.47 -19.08
C ARG A 128 17.17 -12.72 -18.55
N CYS A 129 17.36 -13.03 -17.27
CA CYS A 129 16.84 -14.26 -16.64
C CYS A 129 15.85 -13.99 -15.50
N ALA A 130 15.48 -12.72 -15.26
CA ALA A 130 14.56 -12.28 -14.21
C ALA A 130 14.94 -12.70 -12.77
N THR A 131 16.18 -13.15 -12.54
CA THR A 131 16.64 -13.52 -11.20
C THR A 131 16.88 -12.26 -10.36
N VAL A 132 16.26 -12.23 -9.18
CA VAL A 132 16.49 -11.20 -8.16
C VAL A 132 17.62 -11.65 -7.25
N PHE A 133 18.60 -10.78 -7.00
CA PHE A 133 19.75 -11.07 -6.15
C PHE A 133 20.22 -9.84 -5.39
N GLU A 134 21.00 -10.06 -4.34
CA GLU A 134 21.69 -9.02 -3.60
C GLU A 134 23.14 -8.94 -4.06
N PRO A 135 23.67 -7.74 -4.35
CA PRO A 135 25.05 -7.59 -4.78
C PRO A 135 25.95 -7.86 -3.58
N LYS A 136 26.81 -8.87 -3.70
CA LYS A 136 27.89 -9.06 -2.71
C LYS A 136 28.90 -7.91 -2.87
N PRO A 137 29.39 -7.32 -1.77
CA PRO A 137 30.42 -6.29 -1.82
C PRO A 137 31.72 -6.81 -2.45
#